data_AF-A0A8H6ZEW6-F1
#
_entry.id   AF-A0A8H6ZEW6-F1
#
_cell.length_a   1.000
_cell.length_b   1.000
_cell.length_c   1.000
_cell.angle_alpha   90.00
_cell.angle_beta   90.00
_cell.angle_gamma   90.00
#
_symmetry.space_group_name_H-M   'P 1'
#
loop_
_entity.id
_entity.type
_entity.pdbx_description
1 polymer ?
#
loop_
_entity_poly.entity_id
_entity_poly.type
_entity_poly.pdbx_seq_one_letter_code
_entity_poly.pdbx_strand_id
1 'polypeptide(L)'
;MTIDLPQELIDTILDELAADPSSSSSRKNCALCALVCRAWVPRSRSHLFETCWLCTSCRISEFRDLLRSPYCTFLPHVRNIGTDSDSELSRMFDDQFAADLRGLTRVCSLQMTLDTGPADSIIVFFYTTFPSITRLILSGTTTLVQLVSTICLFPELQRLQIDLFIPSPTSASVTKMSKTPPPALHSLALCGRSVGPILAWLHSVGHLHKIRCLRLPCLIMREVEVYQALQNLSGNLPPIPPSRYSPHLVTPFFICISISVRLITPNHPSYPHSRRFSGSRRRAALRHPTSGTLSRMPSIQHWYSVLPAL
;
A
#
# COMPACT_ATOMS: atom_id res chain seq x y z
N MET A 1 9.24 -42.00 -18.79
CA MET A 1 9.78 -40.66 -19.05
C MET A 1 8.91 -39.67 -18.31
N THR A 2 9.40 -39.09 -17.22
CA THR A 2 8.76 -37.91 -16.63
C THR A 2 9.18 -36.70 -17.47
N ILE A 3 8.22 -35.85 -17.82
CA ILE A 3 8.54 -34.56 -18.44
C ILE A 3 8.90 -33.64 -17.27
N ASP A 4 10.19 -33.37 -17.10
CA ASP A 4 10.66 -32.47 -16.06
C ASP A 4 10.46 -31.02 -16.54
N LEU A 5 9.57 -30.29 -15.87
CA LEU A 5 9.28 -28.89 -16.19
C LEU A 5 10.42 -28.00 -15.64
N PRO A 6 11.03 -27.12 -16.46
CA PRO A 6 12.02 -26.15 -15.99
C PRO A 6 11.51 -25.28 -14.82
N GLN A 7 12.40 -24.97 -13.88
CA GLN A 7 12.04 -24.21 -12.67
C GLN A 7 11.50 -22.81 -12.99
N GLU A 8 11.99 -22.17 -14.06
CA GLU A 8 11.53 -20.84 -14.48
C GLU A 8 10.04 -20.85 -14.89
N LEU A 9 9.59 -21.95 -15.51
CA LEU A 9 8.18 -22.11 -15.88
C LEU A 9 7.32 -22.39 -14.64
N ILE A 10 7.82 -23.19 -13.70
CA ILE A 10 7.17 -23.41 -12.40
C ILE A 10 6.97 -22.07 -11.68
N ASP A 11 8.04 -21.28 -11.55
CA ASP A 11 8.01 -19.99 -10.86
C ASP A 11 7.04 -19.03 -11.54
N THR A 12 7.01 -19.00 -12.88
CA THR A 12 6.07 -18.18 -13.66
C THR A 12 4.61 -18.59 -13.40
N ILE A 13 4.32 -19.90 -13.32
CA ILE A 13 2.97 -20.38 -12.98
C ILE A 13 2.58 -19.94 -11.56
N LEU A 14 3.49 -20.06 -10.60
CA LEU A 14 3.25 -19.62 -9.22
C LEU A 14 3.05 -18.11 -9.13
N ASP A 15 3.78 -17.33 -9.92
CA ASP A 15 3.62 -15.87 -10.01
C ASP A 15 2.24 -15.48 -10.56
N GLU A 16 1.77 -16.14 -11.61
CA GLU A 16 0.44 -15.89 -12.17
C GLU A 16 -0.68 -16.32 -11.21
N LEU A 17 -0.48 -17.41 -10.46
CA LEU A 17 -1.41 -17.80 -9.39
C LEU A 17 -1.43 -16.78 -8.25
N ALA A 18 -0.28 -16.14 -7.98
CA ALA A 18 -0.12 -15.14 -6.93
C ALA A 18 -0.57 -13.72 -7.35
N ALA A 19 -0.68 -13.43 -8.65
CA ALA A 19 -0.82 -12.09 -9.22
C ALA A 19 -2.02 -11.28 -8.71
N ASP A 20 -3.06 -11.94 -8.18
CA ASP A 20 -4.16 -11.26 -7.48
C ASP A 20 -4.04 -11.44 -5.95
N PRO A 21 -3.26 -10.59 -5.26
CA PRO A 21 -3.11 -10.67 -3.82
C PRO A 21 -4.39 -10.28 -3.06
N SER A 22 -5.37 -9.65 -3.74
CA SER A 22 -6.64 -9.28 -3.13
C SER A 22 -7.60 -10.47 -3.04
N SER A 23 -7.39 -11.50 -3.87
CA SER A 23 -8.18 -12.72 -3.80
C SER A 23 -7.66 -13.63 -2.68
N SER A 24 -8.54 -13.96 -1.73
CA SER A 24 -8.27 -14.98 -0.71
C SER A 24 -7.89 -16.35 -1.32
N SER A 25 -8.30 -16.61 -2.57
CA SER A 25 -7.93 -17.82 -3.30
C SER A 25 -6.45 -17.87 -3.66
N SER A 26 -5.81 -16.73 -3.92
CA SER A 26 -4.39 -16.67 -4.35
C SER A 26 -3.47 -17.24 -3.27
N ARG A 27 -3.58 -16.73 -2.03
CA ARG A 27 -2.80 -17.25 -0.90
C ARG A 27 -3.08 -18.73 -0.63
N LYS A 28 -4.34 -19.17 -0.73
CA LYS A 28 -4.70 -20.58 -0.56
C LYS A 28 -4.05 -21.45 -1.64
N ASN A 29 -4.04 -20.99 -2.89
CA ASN A 29 -3.41 -21.70 -3.99
C ASN A 29 -1.89 -21.81 -3.80
N CYS A 30 -1.22 -20.73 -3.38
CA CYS A 30 0.21 -20.77 -3.06
C CYS A 30 0.51 -21.75 -1.90
N ALA A 31 -0.35 -21.81 -0.88
CA ALA A 31 -0.20 -22.76 0.21
C ALA A 31 -0.32 -24.21 -0.26
N LEU A 32 -1.30 -24.50 -1.12
CA LEU A 32 -1.46 -25.82 -1.73
C LEU A 32 -0.27 -26.17 -2.62
N CYS A 33 0.22 -25.22 -3.40
CA CYS A 33 1.40 -25.37 -4.27
C CYS A 33 2.67 -25.71 -3.46
N ALA A 34 2.84 -25.10 -2.30
CA ALA A 34 3.95 -25.40 -1.40
C ALA A 34 3.94 -26.86 -0.89
N LEU A 35 2.79 -27.54 -0.90
CA LEU A 35 2.66 -28.93 -0.48
C LEU A 35 2.88 -29.94 -1.62
N VAL A 36 2.91 -29.50 -2.88
CA VAL A 36 3.03 -30.41 -4.03
C VAL A 36 4.42 -31.05 -4.07
N CYS A 37 5.48 -30.25 -4.02
CA CYS A 37 6.86 -30.74 -3.99
C CYS A 37 7.83 -29.67 -3.46
N ARG A 38 9.03 -30.11 -3.05
CA ARG A 38 10.07 -29.22 -2.49
C ARG A 38 10.53 -28.11 -3.43
N ALA A 39 10.51 -28.36 -4.75
CA ALA A 39 10.90 -27.36 -5.75
C ALA A 39 9.96 -26.14 -5.80
N TRP A 40 8.71 -26.29 -5.35
CA TRP A 40 7.70 -25.21 -5.37
C TRP A 40 7.71 -24.39 -4.09
N VAL A 41 8.33 -24.91 -3.03
CA VAL A 41 8.33 -24.30 -1.69
C VAL A 41 8.96 -22.90 -1.68
N PRO A 42 10.16 -22.65 -2.23
CA PRO A 42 10.80 -21.34 -2.09
C PRO A 42 9.97 -20.20 -2.70
N ARG A 43 9.45 -20.41 -3.92
CA ARG A 43 8.65 -19.41 -4.62
C ARG A 43 7.28 -19.23 -3.98
N SER A 44 6.62 -20.33 -3.61
CA SER A 44 5.33 -20.27 -2.91
C SER A 44 5.43 -19.55 -1.56
N ARG A 45 6.49 -19.82 -0.77
CA ARG A 45 6.77 -19.12 0.49
C ARG A 45 6.97 -17.63 0.27
N SER A 46 7.69 -17.24 -0.79
CA SER A 46 7.88 -15.84 -1.13
C SER A 46 6.54 -15.09 -1.24
N HIS A 47 5.56 -15.68 -1.93
CA HIS A 47 4.23 -15.09 -2.09
C HIS A 47 3.37 -15.17 -0.82
N LEU A 48 3.45 -16.26 -0.08
CA LEU A 48 2.67 -16.45 1.16
C LEU A 48 3.03 -15.43 2.23
N PHE A 49 4.32 -15.17 2.40
CA PHE A 49 4.87 -14.35 3.47
C PHE A 49 5.30 -12.95 3.02
N GLU A 50 5.04 -12.58 1.76
CA GLU A 50 5.38 -11.24 1.24
C GLU A 50 4.77 -10.13 2.10
N THR A 51 3.52 -10.31 2.51
CA THR A 51 2.74 -9.31 3.25
C THR A 51 2.24 -9.85 4.59
N CYS A 52 2.69 -9.26 5.68
CA CYS A 52 2.26 -9.58 7.05
C CYS A 52 1.26 -8.54 7.56
N TRP A 53 0.05 -8.99 7.84
CA TRP A 53 -1.04 -8.16 8.37
C TRP A 53 -1.23 -8.40 9.87
N LEU A 54 -0.89 -7.41 10.67
CA LEU A 54 -0.90 -7.41 12.14
C LEU A 54 -2.15 -6.70 12.67
N CYS A 55 -3.33 -7.21 12.32
CA CYS A 55 -4.61 -6.51 12.57
C CYS A 55 -5.24 -6.81 13.93
N THR A 56 -4.85 -7.92 14.58
CA THR A 56 -5.44 -8.36 15.85
C THR A 56 -4.36 -8.84 16.79
N SER A 57 -4.61 -8.72 18.10
CA SER A 57 -3.68 -9.22 19.14
C SER A 57 -3.35 -10.71 18.98
N CYS A 58 -4.33 -11.54 18.60
CA CYS A 58 -4.08 -12.96 18.32
C CYS A 58 -3.07 -13.14 17.17
N ARG A 59 -3.22 -12.39 16.06
CA ARG A 59 -2.29 -12.48 14.92
C ARG A 59 -0.92 -11.93 15.25
N ILE A 60 -0.85 -10.87 16.05
CA ILE A 60 0.42 -10.32 16.54
C ILE A 60 1.14 -11.36 17.40
N SER A 61 0.43 -12.03 18.31
CA SER A 61 1.00 -13.11 19.14
C SER A 61 1.49 -14.28 18.29
N GLU A 62 0.65 -14.78 17.37
CA GLU A 62 1.06 -15.86 16.45
C GLU A 62 2.27 -15.45 15.63
N PHE A 63 2.29 -14.23 15.08
CA PHE A 63 3.43 -13.73 14.32
C PHE A 63 4.70 -13.66 15.17
N ARG A 64 4.59 -13.21 16.42
CA ARG A 64 5.69 -13.14 17.38
C ARG A 64 6.25 -14.53 17.71
N ASP A 65 5.38 -15.51 17.94
CA ASP A 65 5.79 -16.91 18.17
C ASP A 65 6.56 -17.46 16.97
N LEU A 66 6.15 -17.08 15.76
CA LEU A 66 6.82 -17.45 14.52
C LEU A 66 8.17 -16.78 14.34
N LEU A 67 8.31 -15.49 14.68
CA LEU A 67 9.59 -14.81 14.66
C LEU A 67 10.62 -15.47 15.59
N ARG A 68 10.15 -16.01 16.73
CA ARG A 68 11.00 -16.65 17.74
C ARG A 68 11.32 -18.11 17.47
N SER A 69 10.63 -18.73 16.52
CA SER A 69 10.89 -20.13 16.19
C SER A 69 12.33 -20.29 15.68
N PRO A 70 13.11 -21.24 16.20
CA PRO A 70 14.46 -21.51 15.69
C PRO A 70 14.45 -22.02 14.23
N TYR A 71 13.29 -22.43 13.71
CA TYR A 71 13.08 -22.89 12.34
C TYR A 71 12.39 -21.83 11.46
N CYS A 72 12.39 -20.58 11.90
CA CYS A 72 11.79 -19.48 11.17
C CYS A 72 12.51 -19.23 9.84
N THR A 73 11.85 -19.60 8.74
CA THR A 73 12.39 -19.51 7.38
C THR A 73 11.71 -18.44 6.52
N PHE A 74 10.70 -17.74 7.06
CA PHE A 74 9.94 -16.76 6.28
C PHE A 74 10.50 -15.34 6.35
N LEU A 75 11.40 -15.02 7.30
CA LEU A 75 11.95 -13.66 7.49
C LEU A 75 12.47 -13.02 6.19
N PRO A 76 13.23 -13.72 5.33
CA PRO A 76 13.78 -13.14 4.10
C PRO A 76 12.73 -12.84 3.02
N HIS A 77 11.49 -13.26 3.24
CA HIS A 77 10.39 -13.13 2.30
C HIS A 77 9.43 -12.00 2.67
N VAL A 78 9.47 -11.48 3.91
CA VAL A 78 8.60 -10.37 4.33
C VAL A 78 9.06 -9.07 3.67
N ARG A 79 8.16 -8.45 2.89
CA ARG A 79 8.38 -7.17 2.20
C ARG A 79 7.44 -6.07 2.68
N ASN A 80 6.23 -6.46 3.07
CA ASN A 80 5.17 -5.55 3.41
C ASN A 80 4.68 -5.86 4.83
N ILE A 81 4.68 -4.86 5.71
CA ILE A 81 4.07 -4.96 7.05
C ILE A 81 2.89 -4.00 7.07
N GLY A 82 1.74 -4.47 7.55
CA GLY A 82 0.52 -3.67 7.63
C GLY A 82 -0.21 -3.85 8.95
N THR A 83 -0.77 -2.75 9.48
CA THR A 83 -1.70 -2.76 10.62
C THR A 83 -3.02 -2.08 10.24
N ASP A 84 -4.14 -2.64 10.70
CA ASP A 84 -5.48 -2.03 10.52
C ASP A 84 -5.90 -1.16 11.71
N SER A 85 -5.26 -1.37 12.87
CA SER A 85 -5.54 -0.63 14.11
C SER A 85 -4.24 -0.46 14.89
N ASP A 86 -3.83 0.79 15.07
CA ASP A 86 -2.63 1.13 15.82
C ASP A 86 -2.79 0.82 17.31
N SER A 87 -4.01 0.84 17.84
CA SER A 87 -4.26 0.60 19.27
C SER A 87 -3.84 -0.80 19.72
N GLU A 88 -4.09 -1.84 18.92
CA GLU A 88 -3.68 -3.21 19.26
C GLU A 88 -2.17 -3.40 19.14
N LEU A 89 -1.57 -2.88 18.05
CA LEU A 89 -0.13 -2.93 17.88
C LEU A 89 0.56 -2.22 19.04
N SER A 90 0.14 -1.00 19.37
CA SER A 90 0.73 -0.18 20.45
C SER A 90 0.71 -0.88 21.80
N ARG A 91 -0.36 -1.62 22.11
CA ARG A 91 -0.48 -2.35 23.38
C ARG A 91 0.44 -3.56 23.46
N MET A 92 0.74 -4.18 22.32
CA MET A 92 1.60 -5.36 22.23
C MET A 92 3.05 -5.04 21.86
N PHE A 93 3.32 -3.77 21.52
CA PHE A 93 4.63 -3.31 21.11
C PHE A 93 5.53 -3.12 22.32
N ASP A 94 6.26 -4.17 22.68
CA ASP A 94 7.29 -4.16 23.73
C ASP A 94 8.70 -4.25 23.11
N ASP A 95 9.73 -4.00 23.93
CA ASP A 95 11.15 -4.01 23.49
C ASP A 95 11.56 -5.35 22.88
N GLN A 96 10.96 -6.44 23.34
CA GLN A 96 11.28 -7.76 22.82
C GLN A 96 10.65 -8.00 21.45
N PHE A 97 9.40 -7.56 21.23
CA PHE A 97 8.78 -7.62 19.90
C PHE A 97 9.50 -6.70 18.92
N ALA A 98 9.93 -5.53 19.39
CA ALA A 98 10.80 -4.62 18.64
C ALA A 98 12.12 -5.32 18.23
N ALA A 99 12.76 -6.06 19.14
CA ALA A 99 13.96 -6.84 18.82
C ALA A 99 13.68 -7.96 17.81
N ASP A 100 12.57 -8.69 17.97
CA ASP A 100 12.16 -9.77 17.07
C ASP A 100 11.93 -9.25 15.63
N LEU A 101 11.35 -8.05 15.48
CA LEU A 101 11.10 -7.41 14.17
C LEU A 101 12.37 -6.97 13.43
N ARG A 102 13.51 -6.76 14.12
CA ARG A 102 14.78 -6.38 13.47
C ARG A 102 15.32 -7.44 12.51
N GLY A 103 14.87 -8.69 12.65
CA GLY A 103 15.20 -9.77 11.71
C GLY A 103 14.61 -9.57 10.30
N LEU A 104 13.61 -8.69 10.14
CA LEU A 104 12.92 -8.44 8.88
C LEU A 104 13.69 -7.44 8.00
N THR A 105 14.88 -7.85 7.54
CA THR A 105 15.83 -7.00 6.79
C THR A 105 15.37 -6.52 5.41
N ARG A 106 14.23 -7.01 4.95
CA ARG A 106 13.76 -6.91 3.56
C ARG A 106 12.46 -6.14 3.38
N VAL A 107 11.96 -5.56 4.47
CA VAL A 107 10.75 -4.73 4.49
C VAL A 107 10.98 -3.46 3.69
N CYS A 108 10.11 -3.21 2.72
CA CYS A 108 10.14 -2.03 1.86
C CYS A 108 8.78 -1.33 1.74
N SER A 109 7.71 -1.95 2.25
CA SER A 109 6.39 -1.34 2.35
C SER A 109 5.90 -1.38 3.79
N LEU A 110 5.41 -0.24 4.27
CA LEU A 110 4.75 -0.11 5.56
C LEU A 110 3.34 0.42 5.36
N GLN A 111 2.36 -0.23 6.00
CA GLN A 111 1.02 0.28 6.17
C GLN A 111 0.74 0.43 7.66
N MET A 112 0.30 1.61 8.06
CA MET A 112 -0.08 1.86 9.43
C MET A 112 -1.24 2.84 9.51
N THR A 113 -1.97 2.77 10.62
CA THR A 113 -2.93 3.81 10.95
C THR A 113 -2.16 4.95 11.62
N LEU A 114 -2.72 6.15 11.66
CA LEU A 114 -2.22 7.26 12.45
C LEU A 114 -3.40 7.70 13.28
N ASP A 115 -3.24 7.68 14.59
CA ASP A 115 -4.20 8.21 15.54
C ASP A 115 -3.64 9.47 16.19
N THR A 116 -4.50 10.31 16.76
CA THR A 116 -4.10 11.55 17.46
C THR A 116 -3.34 11.30 18.77
N GLY A 117 -3.05 10.03 19.10
CA GLY A 117 -2.33 9.64 20.31
C GLY A 117 -0.80 9.72 20.18
N PRO A 118 -0.05 9.28 21.21
CA PRO A 118 1.41 9.31 21.25
C PRO A 118 2.05 8.21 20.39
N ALA A 119 1.59 8.02 19.15
CA ALA A 119 2.07 7.02 18.19
C ALA A 119 3.53 7.24 17.74
N ASP A 120 4.19 8.27 18.26
CA ASP A 120 5.55 8.67 17.90
C ASP A 120 6.58 7.54 18.12
N SER A 121 6.44 6.74 19.19
CA SER A 121 7.43 5.69 19.50
C SER A 121 7.48 4.58 18.44
N ILE A 122 6.31 4.12 17.96
CA ILE A 122 6.20 3.05 16.96
C ILE A 122 6.67 3.54 15.60
N ILE A 123 6.31 4.77 15.22
CA ILE A 123 6.75 5.37 13.97
C ILE A 123 8.28 5.51 13.97
N VAL A 124 8.85 6.01 15.07
CA VAL A 124 10.31 6.13 15.23
C VAL A 124 10.99 4.76 15.19
N PHE A 125 10.39 3.75 15.82
CA PHE A 125 10.89 2.38 15.71
C PHE A 125 10.92 1.88 14.26
N PHE A 126 9.82 2.04 13.51
CA PHE A 126 9.74 1.54 12.14
C PHE A 126 10.74 2.21 11.23
N TYR A 127 10.92 3.53 11.36
CA TYR A 127 11.95 4.25 10.63
C TYR A 127 13.36 3.75 10.98
N THR A 128 13.69 3.65 12.27
CA THR A 128 15.03 3.23 12.70
C THR A 128 15.34 1.77 12.33
N THR A 129 14.32 0.93 12.28
CA THR A 129 14.48 -0.51 12.00
C THR A 129 14.44 -0.82 10.51
N PHE A 130 13.65 -0.08 9.72
CA PHE A 130 13.44 -0.33 8.29
C PHE A 130 13.76 0.92 7.47
N PRO A 131 15.03 1.30 7.33
CA PRO A 131 15.44 2.48 6.56
C PRO A 131 15.12 2.34 5.06
N SER A 132 14.93 1.12 4.56
CA SER A 132 14.64 0.80 3.16
C SER A 132 13.16 0.91 2.78
N ILE A 133 12.32 1.55 3.59
CA ILE A 133 10.91 1.75 3.26
C ILE A 133 10.79 2.70 2.06
N THR A 134 10.28 2.15 0.97
CA THR A 134 10.02 2.87 -0.29
C THR A 134 8.54 3.12 -0.53
N ARG A 135 7.66 2.40 0.17
CA ARG A 135 6.21 2.56 0.09
C ARG A 135 5.61 2.74 1.48
N LEU A 136 4.83 3.80 1.65
CA LEU A 136 4.13 4.10 2.88
C LEU A 136 2.64 4.28 2.60
N ILE A 137 1.80 3.58 3.37
CA ILE A 137 0.34 3.69 3.34
C ILE A 137 -0.09 4.15 4.73
N LEU A 138 -0.71 5.33 4.82
CA LEU A 138 -1.16 5.92 6.07
C LEU A 138 -2.69 6.00 6.05
N SER A 139 -3.34 5.49 7.08
CA SER A 139 -4.80 5.55 7.29
C SER A 139 -5.16 6.14 8.65
N GLY A 140 -6.41 6.53 8.89
CA GLY A 140 -6.84 7.03 10.22
C GLY A 140 -7.03 8.55 10.33
N THR A 141 -6.72 9.12 11.51
CA THR A 141 -6.98 10.52 11.85
C THR A 141 -5.75 11.18 12.46
N THR A 142 -5.26 12.26 11.86
CA THR A 142 -4.05 12.93 12.33
C THR A 142 -4.02 14.41 11.95
N THR A 143 -3.11 15.16 12.56
CA THR A 143 -2.84 16.55 12.18
C THR A 143 -1.91 16.59 10.97
N LEU A 144 -1.98 17.66 10.17
CA LEU A 144 -1.05 17.84 9.04
C LEU A 144 0.41 17.87 9.50
N VAL A 145 0.69 18.45 10.68
CA VAL A 145 2.05 18.54 11.25
C VAL A 145 2.61 17.17 11.58
N GLN A 146 1.81 16.31 12.23
CA GLN A 146 2.20 14.93 12.51
C GLN A 146 2.38 14.15 11.20
N LEU A 147 1.43 14.25 10.27
CA LEU A 147 1.51 13.59 8.96
C LEU A 147 2.81 13.93 8.22
N VAL A 148 3.14 15.20 8.06
CA VAL A 148 4.37 15.63 7.39
C VAL A 148 5.60 15.16 8.17
N SER A 149 5.56 15.24 9.49
CA SER A 149 6.67 14.75 10.33
C SER A 149 6.91 13.26 10.11
N THR A 150 5.85 12.45 10.07
CA THR A 150 5.90 11.02 9.79
C THR A 150 6.43 10.74 8.38
N ILE A 151 5.94 11.45 7.35
CA ILE A 151 6.40 11.26 5.97
C ILE A 151 7.91 11.55 5.85
N CYS A 152 8.39 12.63 6.47
CA CYS A 152 9.78 13.04 6.42
C CYS A 152 10.74 12.10 7.17
N LEU A 153 10.23 11.18 8.00
CA LEU A 153 11.09 10.15 8.61
C LEU A 153 11.59 9.15 7.57
N PHE A 154 10.95 8.97 6.41
CA PHE A 154 11.35 7.92 5.45
C PHE A 154 12.10 8.53 4.25
N PRO A 155 13.45 8.61 4.26
CA PRO A 155 14.21 9.31 3.22
C PRO A 155 14.13 8.65 1.84
N GLU A 156 14.01 7.32 1.79
CA GLU A 156 13.92 6.52 0.57
C GLU A 156 12.48 6.37 0.04
N LEU A 157 11.53 7.12 0.61
CA LEU A 157 10.12 6.98 0.27
C LEU A 157 9.86 7.41 -1.18
N GLN A 158 9.38 6.47 -1.99
CA GLN A 158 9.04 6.67 -3.41
C GLN A 158 7.53 6.77 -3.64
N ARG A 159 6.75 6.02 -2.86
CA ARG A 159 5.31 5.86 -3.02
C ARG A 159 4.60 6.15 -1.71
N LEU A 160 3.73 7.15 -1.71
CA LEU A 160 2.93 7.53 -0.57
C LEU A 160 1.45 7.37 -0.91
N GLN A 161 0.73 6.63 -0.08
CA GLN A 161 -0.72 6.54 -0.13
C GLN A 161 -1.29 7.03 1.20
N ILE A 162 -2.25 7.96 1.11
CA ILE A 162 -2.85 8.60 2.27
C ILE A 162 -4.36 8.40 2.19
N ASP A 163 -4.89 7.73 3.20
CA ASP A 163 -6.32 7.53 3.46
C ASP A 163 -6.67 8.07 4.85
N LEU A 164 -6.40 9.36 5.02
CA LEU A 164 -6.51 10.06 6.29
C LEU A 164 -7.69 11.04 6.29
N PHE A 165 -8.35 11.11 7.43
CA PHE A 165 -9.17 12.25 7.78
C PHE A 165 -8.29 13.28 8.52
N ILE A 166 -8.01 14.39 7.83
CA ILE A 166 -7.35 15.55 8.43
C ILE A 166 -8.47 16.50 8.87
N PRO A 167 -8.64 16.76 10.18
CA PRO A 167 -9.57 17.79 10.65
C PRO A 167 -9.24 19.11 9.97
N SER A 168 -10.27 19.86 9.53
CA SER A 168 -10.10 21.07 8.72
C SER A 168 -8.99 21.95 9.31
N PRO A 169 -7.85 22.10 8.61
CA PRO A 169 -6.77 22.92 9.16
C PRO A 169 -7.27 24.35 9.25
N THR A 170 -7.01 25.01 10.36
CA THR A 170 -7.03 26.47 10.38
C THR A 170 -6.01 26.95 9.35
N SER A 171 -6.47 27.76 8.38
CA SER A 171 -5.71 28.22 7.21
C SER A 171 -4.32 28.79 7.54
N ALA A 172 -4.13 29.30 8.76
CA ALA A 172 -2.85 29.81 9.26
C ALA A 172 -1.74 28.74 9.44
N SER A 173 -2.06 27.45 9.44
CA SER A 173 -1.10 26.40 9.83
C SER A 173 -0.21 25.89 8.67
N VAL A 174 -0.66 26.02 7.43
CA VAL A 174 0.02 25.39 6.26
C VAL A 174 1.29 26.15 5.86
N THR A 175 1.31 27.47 6.02
CA THR A 175 2.42 28.33 5.55
C THR A 175 3.70 28.24 6.38
N LYS A 176 3.68 27.59 7.55
CA LYS A 176 4.84 27.52 8.46
C LYS A 176 5.63 26.22 8.39
N MET A 177 5.25 25.28 7.52
CA MET A 177 5.90 23.97 7.48
C MET A 177 7.20 24.03 6.67
N SER A 178 8.35 24.01 7.35
CA SER A 178 9.69 24.04 6.73
C SER A 178 10.22 22.66 6.31
N LYS A 179 9.53 21.59 6.67
CA LYS A 179 9.98 20.22 6.38
C LYS A 179 9.82 19.91 4.89
N THR A 180 10.94 19.51 4.27
CA THR A 180 10.98 19.05 2.89
C THR A 180 10.53 17.59 2.79
N PRO A 181 9.66 17.24 1.83
CA PRO A 181 9.30 15.84 1.56
C PRO A 181 10.52 15.02 1.12
N PRO A 182 10.47 13.68 1.27
CA PRO A 182 11.53 12.79 0.81
C PRO A 182 11.88 13.03 -0.67
N PRO A 183 13.18 13.16 -1.01
CA PRO A 183 13.60 13.55 -2.36
C PRO A 183 13.20 12.53 -3.43
N ALA A 184 13.10 11.25 -3.06
CA ALA A 184 12.70 10.16 -3.94
C ALA A 184 11.18 10.07 -4.17
N LEU A 185 10.36 10.86 -3.44
CA LEU A 185 8.91 10.77 -3.50
C LEU A 185 8.40 11.25 -4.87
N HIS A 186 7.89 10.31 -5.66
CA HIS A 186 7.42 10.58 -7.03
C HIS A 186 6.04 9.97 -7.34
N SER A 187 5.46 9.18 -6.43
CA SER A 187 4.12 8.60 -6.59
C SER A 187 3.28 8.92 -5.37
N LEU A 188 2.14 9.55 -5.58
CA LEU A 188 1.24 10.00 -4.53
C LEU A 188 -0.19 9.54 -4.82
N ALA A 189 -0.81 8.89 -3.85
CA ALA A 189 -2.22 8.54 -3.86
C ALA A 189 -2.90 9.19 -2.66
N LEU A 190 -3.88 10.06 -2.90
CA LEU A 190 -4.60 10.77 -1.85
C LEU A 190 -6.09 10.39 -1.89
N CYS A 191 -6.60 9.93 -0.77
CA CYS A 191 -8.00 9.60 -0.55
C CYS A 191 -8.61 10.57 0.48
N GLY A 192 -9.89 10.89 0.28
CA GLY A 192 -10.67 11.67 1.24
C GLY A 192 -10.38 13.18 1.22
N ARG A 193 -10.64 13.84 2.34
CA ARG A 193 -10.60 15.32 2.48
C ARG A 193 -9.20 15.89 2.72
N SER A 194 -8.18 15.03 2.76
CA SER A 194 -6.79 15.41 3.04
C SER A 194 -6.05 15.97 1.82
N VAL A 195 -6.67 15.92 0.63
CA VAL A 195 -6.03 16.25 -0.64
C VAL A 195 -5.51 17.69 -0.67
N GLY A 196 -6.36 18.67 -0.35
CA GLY A 196 -6.01 20.09 -0.42
C GLY A 196 -4.78 20.46 0.42
N PRO A 197 -4.78 20.20 1.74
CA PRO A 197 -3.66 20.53 2.62
C PRO A 197 -2.34 19.89 2.20
N ILE A 198 -2.36 18.63 1.73
CA ILE A 198 -1.14 17.92 1.31
C ILE A 198 -0.59 18.51 0.02
N LEU A 199 -1.46 18.78 -0.97
CA LEU A 199 -1.04 19.42 -2.22
C LEU A 199 -0.51 20.83 -1.99
N ALA A 200 -1.13 21.60 -1.08
CA ALA A 200 -0.67 22.93 -0.70
C ALA A 200 0.73 22.89 -0.06
N TRP A 201 0.98 21.94 0.84
CA TRP A 201 2.33 21.72 1.40
C TRP A 201 3.35 21.32 0.34
N LEU A 202 3.03 20.34 -0.53
CA LEU A 202 3.94 19.92 -1.60
C LEU A 202 4.25 21.04 -2.60
N HIS A 203 3.29 21.94 -2.83
CA HIS A 203 3.49 23.12 -3.66
C HIS A 203 4.34 24.18 -2.95
N SER A 204 4.11 24.46 -1.67
CA SER A 204 4.85 25.49 -0.94
C SER A 204 6.34 25.18 -0.81
N VAL A 205 6.70 23.89 -0.71
CA VAL A 205 8.09 23.41 -0.72
C VAL A 205 8.63 23.15 -2.13
N GLY A 206 7.84 23.44 -3.17
CA GLY A 206 8.22 23.26 -4.56
C GLY A 206 8.49 21.81 -4.97
N HIS A 207 7.97 20.79 -4.28
CA HIS A 207 8.23 19.37 -4.61
C HIS A 207 7.22 18.78 -5.60
N LEU A 208 6.10 19.45 -5.83
CA LEU A 208 5.01 18.92 -6.66
C LEU A 208 5.46 18.53 -8.08
N HIS A 209 6.40 19.26 -8.69
CA HIS A 209 6.92 18.95 -10.03
C HIS A 209 7.67 17.61 -10.10
N LYS A 210 8.09 17.03 -8.97
CA LYS A 210 8.74 15.72 -8.90
C LYS A 210 7.74 14.57 -8.86
N ILE A 211 6.45 14.84 -8.63
CA ILE A 211 5.40 13.81 -8.57
C ILE A 211 5.05 13.38 -10.00
N ARG A 212 5.48 12.18 -10.38
CA ARG A 212 5.23 11.57 -11.70
C ARG A 212 3.88 10.87 -11.80
N CYS A 213 3.34 10.43 -10.68
CA CYS A 213 2.09 9.68 -10.60
C CYS A 213 1.26 10.25 -9.45
N LEU A 214 0.17 10.94 -9.78
CA LEU A 214 -0.83 11.40 -8.83
C LEU A 214 -2.12 10.59 -9.02
N ARG A 215 -2.64 10.00 -7.94
CA ARG A 215 -3.90 9.24 -7.93
C ARG A 215 -4.86 9.83 -6.90
N LEU A 216 -6.07 10.09 -7.32
CA LEU A 216 -7.11 10.72 -6.49
C LEU A 216 -8.41 9.91 -6.58
N PRO A 217 -8.44 8.65 -6.07
CA PRO A 217 -9.53 7.71 -6.32
C PRO A 217 -10.88 8.14 -5.73
N CYS A 218 -10.89 9.06 -4.76
CA CYS A 218 -12.08 9.45 -4.01
C CYS A 218 -12.41 10.94 -4.13
N LEU A 219 -12.09 11.59 -5.26
CA LEU A 219 -12.52 12.97 -5.50
C LEU A 219 -14.04 13.04 -5.60
N ILE A 220 -14.67 13.38 -4.48
CA ILE A 220 -16.09 13.73 -4.48
C ILE A 220 -16.20 15.11 -5.12
N MET A 221 -17.14 15.26 -6.05
CA MET A 221 -17.42 16.46 -6.87
C MET A 221 -17.62 17.78 -6.10
N ARG A 222 -17.58 17.78 -4.76
CA ARG A 222 -17.72 18.98 -3.94
C ARG A 222 -16.42 19.73 -3.70
N GLU A 223 -15.28 19.16 -4.03
CA GLU A 223 -13.98 19.83 -3.85
C GLU A 223 -13.62 20.67 -5.09
N VAL A 224 -14.42 21.72 -5.34
CA VAL A 224 -14.08 22.80 -6.29
C VAL A 224 -12.68 23.33 -5.98
N GLU A 225 -12.32 23.39 -4.71
CA GLU A 225 -11.01 23.81 -4.21
C GLU A 225 -9.86 22.93 -4.71
N VAL A 226 -10.05 21.60 -4.77
CA VAL A 226 -9.01 20.71 -5.30
C VAL A 226 -8.85 20.91 -6.79
N TYR A 227 -9.96 21.12 -7.51
CA TYR A 227 -9.89 21.41 -8.93
C TYR A 227 -9.20 22.75 -9.21
N GLN A 228 -9.53 23.80 -8.46
CA GLN A 228 -8.88 25.10 -8.54
C GLN A 228 -7.39 25.01 -8.17
N ALA A 229 -7.05 24.26 -7.12
CA ALA A 229 -5.67 23.99 -6.77
C ALA A 229 -4.96 23.29 -7.93
N LEU A 230 -5.51 22.22 -8.49
CA LEU A 230 -4.91 21.52 -9.63
C LEU A 230 -4.77 22.41 -10.88
N GLN A 231 -5.76 23.27 -11.15
CA GLN A 231 -5.67 24.25 -12.23
C GLN A 231 -4.50 25.21 -12.02
N ASN A 232 -4.42 25.82 -10.83
CA ASN A 232 -3.34 26.72 -10.45
C ASN A 232 -1.95 26.04 -10.51
N LEU A 233 -1.89 24.75 -10.16
CA LEU A 233 -0.65 23.97 -10.13
C LEU A 233 -0.17 23.54 -11.51
N SER A 234 -1.08 23.36 -12.46
CA SER A 234 -0.73 22.79 -13.76
C SER A 234 -0.29 23.82 -14.79
N GLY A 235 -0.72 25.08 -14.67
CA GLY A 235 -0.53 26.14 -15.68
C GLY A 235 -1.07 25.84 -17.09
N ASN A 236 -1.43 24.58 -17.38
CA ASN A 236 -1.60 23.99 -18.70
C ASN A 236 -2.59 22.79 -18.72
N LEU A 237 -3.28 22.46 -17.61
CA LEU A 237 -4.37 21.48 -17.72
C LEU A 237 -5.47 22.08 -18.61
N PRO A 238 -5.96 21.33 -19.61
CA PRO A 238 -7.07 21.79 -20.43
C PRO A 238 -8.28 22.08 -19.52
N PRO A 239 -9.00 23.19 -19.76
CA PRO A 239 -10.23 23.48 -19.03
C PRO A 239 -11.18 22.29 -19.18
N ILE A 240 -11.68 21.75 -18.07
CA ILE A 240 -12.68 20.69 -18.13
C ILE A 240 -13.95 21.31 -18.73
N PRO A 241 -14.53 20.71 -19.80
CA PRO A 241 -15.74 21.26 -20.41
C PRO A 241 -16.88 21.30 -19.37
N PRO A 242 -17.57 22.44 -19.20
CA PRO A 242 -18.61 22.62 -18.20
C PRO A 242 -19.87 21.76 -18.42
N SER A 243 -19.97 21.00 -19.52
CA SER A 243 -21.21 20.37 -19.98
C SER A 243 -21.53 18.99 -19.39
N ARG A 244 -20.80 18.51 -18.37
CA ARG A 244 -21.14 17.25 -17.66
C ARG A 244 -21.55 17.42 -16.20
N TYR A 245 -21.86 18.64 -15.77
CA TYR A 245 -22.40 18.92 -14.45
C TYR A 245 -23.93 19.02 -14.54
N SER A 246 -24.63 17.91 -14.32
CA SER A 246 -26.06 17.94 -14.04
C SER A 246 -26.26 17.89 -12.51
N PRO A 247 -26.78 18.95 -11.87
CA PRO A 247 -26.96 19.00 -10.42
C PRO A 247 -28.14 18.16 -9.90
N HIS A 248 -28.83 17.38 -10.74
CA HIS A 248 -30.12 16.75 -10.40
C HIS A 248 -30.11 15.22 -10.23
N LEU A 249 -28.96 14.54 -10.14
CA LEU A 249 -28.93 13.11 -9.82
C LEU A 249 -28.35 12.88 -8.42
N VAL A 250 -29.24 12.91 -7.43
CA VAL A 250 -29.00 12.44 -6.06
C VAL A 250 -29.05 10.90 -6.06
N THR A 251 -27.97 10.27 -6.52
CA THR A 251 -27.60 8.92 -6.12
C THR A 251 -26.07 8.87 -6.02
N PRO A 252 -25.49 8.30 -4.94
CA PRO A 252 -24.04 8.29 -4.74
C PRO A 252 -23.43 7.20 -5.63
N PHE A 253 -23.37 7.43 -6.94
CA PHE A 253 -22.46 6.68 -7.79
C PHE A 253 -21.06 7.24 -7.57
N PHE A 254 -20.24 6.47 -6.87
CA PHE A 254 -18.79 6.69 -6.80
C PHE A 254 -18.21 6.47 -8.19
N ILE A 255 -18.13 7.53 -9.00
CA ILE A 255 -17.30 7.51 -10.20
C ILE A 255 -15.87 7.60 -9.70
N CYS A 256 -15.18 6.46 -9.64
CA CYS A 256 -13.75 6.43 -9.40
C CYS A 256 -13.07 6.95 -10.68
N ILE A 257 -12.88 8.27 -10.76
CA ILE A 257 -12.06 8.85 -11.81
C ILE A 257 -10.61 8.67 -11.37
N SER A 258 -9.97 7.61 -11.87
CA SER A 258 -8.51 7.51 -11.78
C SER A 258 -7.91 8.53 -12.76
N ILE A 259 -7.80 9.79 -12.34
CA ILE A 259 -7.02 10.78 -13.08
C ILE A 259 -5.56 10.46 -12.80
N SER A 260 -4.96 9.59 -13.61
CA SER A 260 -3.51 9.43 -13.64
C SER A 260 -2.93 10.62 -14.39
N VAL A 261 -2.74 11.74 -13.71
CA VAL A 261 -2.01 12.88 -14.28
C VAL A 261 -0.53 12.49 -14.30
N ARG A 262 0.01 12.22 -15.49
CA ARG A 262 1.45 12.30 -15.69
C ARG A 262 1.78 13.78 -15.81
N LEU A 263 2.33 14.37 -14.75
CA LEU A 263 2.88 15.72 -14.83
C LEU A 263 4.05 15.67 -15.83
N ILE A 264 3.87 16.30 -16.99
CA ILE A 264 4.88 16.37 -18.03
C ILE A 264 5.92 17.39 -17.56
N THR A 265 7.12 16.94 -17.21
CA THR A 265 8.26 17.82 -17.00
C THR A 265 8.71 18.37 -18.36
N PRO A 266 8.89 19.70 -18.52
CA PRO A 266 9.36 20.26 -19.78
C PRO A 266 10.80 19.79 -20.07
N ASN A 267 11.01 19.25 -21.28
CA ASN A 267 12.27 18.97 -21.97
C ASN A 267 13.11 17.74 -21.53
N HIS A 268 12.92 16.64 -22.28
CA HIS A 268 14.02 15.75 -22.68
C HIS A 268 13.73 15.26 -24.12
N PRO A 269 14.68 15.36 -25.08
CA PRO A 269 14.42 14.99 -26.47
C PRO A 269 14.17 13.49 -26.62
N SER A 270 13.05 13.18 -27.29
CA SER A 270 12.48 11.86 -27.50
C SER A 270 13.26 11.05 -28.54
N TYR A 271 13.61 9.79 -28.23
CA TYR A 271 13.94 8.76 -29.22
C TYR A 271 12.68 7.96 -29.59
N PRO A 272 12.54 7.47 -30.85
CA PRO A 272 11.30 6.88 -31.32
C PRO A 272 11.20 5.36 -31.07
N HIS A 273 10.00 4.98 -30.61
CA HIS A 273 9.22 3.75 -30.84
C HIS A 273 9.79 2.34 -30.59
N SER A 274 9.09 1.62 -29.69
CA SER A 274 8.85 0.17 -29.81
C SER A 274 7.35 -0.11 -29.61
N ARG A 275 6.77 -0.83 -30.58
CA ARG A 275 5.35 -1.25 -30.63
C ARG A 275 5.10 -2.36 -29.60
N ARG A 276 4.10 -2.20 -28.73
CA ARG A 276 3.52 -3.31 -27.95
C ARG A 276 2.10 -3.63 -28.42
N PHE A 277 1.89 -4.91 -28.70
CA PHE A 277 0.61 -5.56 -28.96
C PHE A 277 -0.32 -5.48 -27.74
N SER A 278 -1.54 -5.02 -27.93
CA SER A 278 -2.62 -5.07 -26.93
C SER A 278 -3.55 -6.26 -27.24
N GLY A 279 -3.45 -7.34 -26.46
CA GLY A 279 -4.41 -8.44 -26.47
C GLY A 279 -5.62 -8.10 -25.59
N SER A 280 -6.77 -7.85 -26.21
CA SER A 280 -8.05 -7.65 -25.52
C SER A 280 -8.63 -9.00 -25.10
N ARG A 281 -8.77 -9.26 -23.79
CA ARG A 281 -9.54 -10.40 -23.27
C ARG A 281 -10.87 -9.91 -22.71
N ARG A 282 -11.96 -10.27 -23.39
CA ARG A 282 -13.34 -10.20 -22.87
C ARG A 282 -13.48 -11.25 -21.76
N ARG A 283 -13.85 -10.83 -20.54
CA ARG A 283 -14.37 -11.74 -19.51
C ARG A 283 -15.89 -11.76 -19.59
N ALA A 284 -16.45 -12.94 -19.81
CA ALA A 284 -17.88 -13.22 -19.69
C ALA A 284 -18.28 -13.25 -18.20
N ALA A 285 -19.42 -12.66 -17.89
CA ALA A 285 -20.00 -12.65 -16.55
C ALA A 285 -20.68 -14.00 -16.27
N LEU A 286 -20.14 -14.75 -15.31
CA LEU A 286 -20.79 -15.90 -14.71
C LEU A 286 -21.34 -15.47 -13.34
N ARG A 287 -22.67 -15.54 -13.20
CA ARG A 287 -23.38 -15.36 -11.93
C ARG A 287 -23.19 -16.61 -11.07
N HIS A 288 -22.87 -16.42 -9.79
CA HIS A 288 -23.03 -17.46 -8.76
C HIS A 288 -23.92 -16.95 -7.61
N PRO A 289 -24.62 -17.86 -6.93
CA PRO A 289 -25.71 -17.54 -6.02
C PRO A 289 -25.24 -17.22 -4.60
N THR A 290 -26.15 -16.57 -3.88
CA THR A 290 -26.03 -16.04 -2.52
C THR A 290 -25.95 -17.09 -1.42
N SER A 291 -25.24 -16.70 -0.36
CA SER A 291 -25.39 -17.06 1.06
C SER A 291 -25.25 -18.53 1.46
N GLY A 292 -24.11 -18.84 2.09
CA GLY A 292 -23.91 -19.99 2.97
C GLY A 292 -22.92 -19.63 4.08
N THR A 293 -23.40 -19.71 5.31
CA THR A 293 -22.72 -19.75 6.61
C THR A 293 -21.17 -19.80 6.61
N LEU A 294 -20.56 -18.79 7.23
CA LEU A 294 -19.14 -18.71 7.59
C LEU A 294 -18.77 -19.84 8.58
N SER A 295 -18.26 -20.95 8.06
CA SER A 295 -17.48 -21.91 8.85
C SER A 295 -16.10 -21.35 9.15
N ARG A 296 -15.70 -21.44 10.43
CA ARG A 296 -14.40 -21.06 10.97
C ARG A 296 -13.24 -21.58 10.09
N MET A 297 -12.34 -20.68 9.71
CA MET A 297 -11.05 -21.01 9.10
C MET A 297 -10.21 -21.85 10.07
N PRO A 298 -9.39 -22.80 9.57
CA PRO A 298 -8.36 -23.42 10.38
C PRO A 298 -7.33 -22.35 10.77
N SER A 299 -6.98 -22.31 12.06
CA SER A 299 -5.96 -21.40 12.58
C SER A 299 -4.62 -21.68 11.90
N ILE A 300 -3.75 -20.67 11.89
CA ILE A 300 -2.39 -20.74 11.40
C ILE A 300 -1.62 -21.94 12.02
N GLN A 301 -2.00 -22.40 13.22
CA GLN A 301 -1.46 -23.60 13.87
C GLN A 301 -1.65 -24.91 13.09
N HIS A 302 -2.72 -25.06 12.28
CA HIS A 302 -2.96 -26.30 11.52
C HIS A 302 -1.91 -26.52 10.42
N TRP A 303 -1.28 -25.44 9.92
CA TRP A 303 -0.25 -25.54 8.89
C TRP A 303 1.14 -25.88 9.48
N TYR A 304 1.35 -25.58 10.77
CA TYR A 304 2.60 -25.85 11.47
C TYR A 304 2.77 -27.29 11.95
N SER A 305 1.71 -28.11 11.99
CA SER A 305 1.88 -29.56 12.20
C SER A 305 2.31 -30.30 10.93
N VAL A 306 2.11 -29.71 9.75
CA VAL A 306 2.39 -30.35 8.45
C VAL A 306 3.76 -29.94 7.88
N LEU A 307 4.22 -28.72 8.15
CA LEU A 307 5.46 -28.17 7.60
C LEU A 307 6.80 -28.66 8.19
N PRO A 308 6.92 -29.13 9.47
CA PRO A 308 8.20 -29.59 10.00
C PRO A 308 8.71 -30.92 9.41
N ALA A 309 7.88 -31.62 8.63
CA ALA A 309 8.21 -32.92 8.05
C ALA A 309 8.64 -32.86 6.56
N LEU A 310 8.79 -31.67 5.97
CA LEU A 310 9.22 -31.44 4.58
C LEU A 310 10.55 -30.69 4.49
#